data_AF-A0A7I8DC53-F1
#
_entry.id   AF-A0A7I8DC53-F1
#
_cell.length_a   1.000
_cell.length_b   1.000
_cell.length_c   1.000
_cell.angle_alpha   90.00
_cell.angle_beta   90.00
_cell.angle_gamma   90.00
#
_symmetry.space_group_name_H-M   'P 1'
#
loop_
_entity.id
_entity.type
_entity.pdbx_description
1 polymer ?
#
loop_
_entity_poly.entity_id
_entity_poly.type
_entity_poly.pdbx_seq_one_letter_code
_entity_poly.pdbx_strand_id
1 'polypeptide(L)'
;MARKVQAVKEKKVGLIAQAQAEYDAIMDEIREYWQKAKELREQAQQLRQSRDSQAAVEAKRLLEQAEYYDQLGDEKDGHPRLEALRRIDDLQRQASALKANISYNESVLAKQQRELEGAKEEAILIVKRAEERVQVTEQLLVCAVEQLAELEGNRVE
;
A
#
# COMPACT_ATOMS: atom_id res chain seq x y z
N MET A 1 -12.62 8.26 -5.09
CA MET A 1 -11.64 7.16 -4.98
C MET A 1 -10.27 7.63 -4.51
N ALA A 2 -9.68 8.69 -5.10
CA ALA A 2 -8.34 9.19 -4.75
C ALA A 2 -8.07 9.36 -3.25
N ARG A 3 -8.98 10.00 -2.49
CA ARG A 3 -8.81 10.18 -1.03
C ARG A 3 -8.77 8.86 -0.23
N LYS A 4 -9.55 7.84 -0.64
CA LYS A 4 -9.55 6.52 0.02
C LYS A 4 -8.26 5.75 -0.28
N VAL A 5 -7.77 5.83 -1.53
CA VAL A 5 -6.50 5.23 -1.93
C VAL A 5 -5.33 5.88 -1.20
N GLN A 6 -5.35 7.20 -1.07
CA GLN A 6 -4.33 7.96 -0.35
C GLN A 6 -4.27 7.61 1.14
N ALA A 7 -5.42 7.54 1.82
CA ALA A 7 -5.49 7.15 3.23
C ALA A 7 -4.95 5.73 3.48
N VAL A 8 -5.18 4.78 2.55
CA VAL A 8 -4.64 3.42 2.66
C VAL A 8 -3.12 3.39 2.47
N LYS A 9 -2.57 4.21 1.55
CA LYS A 9 -1.13 4.36 1.36
C LYS A 9 -0.47 4.91 2.63
N GLU A 10 -1.01 5.98 3.20
CA GLU A 10 -0.51 6.61 4.43
C GLU A 10 -0.53 5.66 5.62
N LYS A 11 -1.63 4.90 5.80
CA LYS A 11 -1.74 3.90 6.86
C LYS A 11 -0.66 2.81 6.73
N LYS A 12 -0.38 2.32 5.52
CA LYS A 12 0.65 1.29 5.29
C LYS A 12 2.08 1.82 5.48
N VAL A 13 2.36 3.05 5.08
CA VAL A 13 3.64 3.71 5.36
C VAL A 13 3.84 3.84 6.87
N GLY A 14 2.80 4.23 7.61
CA GLY A 14 2.85 4.29 9.08
C GLY A 14 3.16 2.92 9.72
N LEU A 15 2.57 1.83 9.21
CA LEU A 15 2.84 0.49 9.73
C LEU A 15 4.27 0.00 9.46
N ILE A 16 4.85 0.33 8.30
CA ILE A 16 6.25 -0.01 7.99
C ILE A 16 7.19 0.80 8.89
N ALA A 17 6.95 2.10 9.03
CA ALA A 17 7.74 2.96 9.90
C ALA A 17 7.70 2.51 11.36
N GLN A 18 6.52 2.09 11.85
CA GLN A 18 6.38 1.51 13.18
C GLN A 18 7.20 0.22 13.33
N ALA A 19 7.11 -0.70 12.38
CA ALA A 19 7.87 -1.95 12.44
C ALA A 19 9.40 -1.72 12.37
N GLN A 20 9.84 -0.70 11.63
CA GLN A 20 11.24 -0.27 11.61
C GLN A 20 11.68 0.28 12.97
N ALA A 21 10.87 1.13 13.59
CA ALA A 21 11.16 1.65 14.92
C ALA A 21 11.22 0.54 15.99
N GLU A 22 10.35 -0.48 15.90
CA GLU A 22 10.41 -1.66 16.78
C GLU A 22 11.72 -2.45 16.59
N TYR A 23 12.17 -2.63 15.34
CA TYR A 23 13.45 -3.27 15.04
C TYR A 23 14.64 -2.48 15.59
N ASP A 24 14.65 -1.15 15.38
CA ASP A 24 15.73 -0.29 15.85
C ASP A 24 15.83 -0.31 17.38
N ALA A 25 14.69 -0.29 18.08
CA ALA A 25 14.65 -0.44 19.54
C ALA A 25 15.27 -1.76 20.03
N ILE A 26 14.98 -2.88 19.35
CA ILE A 26 15.59 -4.18 19.67
C ILE A 26 17.11 -4.13 19.45
N MET A 27 17.56 -3.53 18.36
CA MET A 27 18.98 -3.40 18.05
C MET A 27 19.73 -2.55 19.08
N ASP A 28 19.10 -1.48 19.56
CA ASP A 28 19.68 -0.64 20.60
C ASP A 28 19.76 -1.38 21.94
N GLU A 29 18.72 -2.13 22.33
CA GLU A 29 18.78 -3.02 23.51
C GLU A 29 19.92 -4.04 23.42
N ILE A 30 20.07 -4.72 22.27
CA ILE A 30 21.14 -5.70 22.04
C ILE A 30 22.52 -5.06 22.23
N ARG A 31 22.73 -3.88 21.63
CA ARG A 31 23.99 -3.13 21.73
C ARG A 31 24.29 -2.77 23.18
N GLU A 32 23.29 -2.29 23.92
CA GLU A 32 23.45 -1.95 25.34
C GLU A 32 23.87 -3.16 26.18
N TYR A 33 23.24 -4.32 25.97
CA TYR A 33 23.59 -5.53 26.70
C TYR A 33 25.02 -5.99 26.43
N TRP A 34 25.42 -6.07 25.17
CA TRP A 34 26.78 -6.46 24.81
C TRP A 34 27.83 -5.44 25.27
N GLN A 35 27.48 -4.14 25.28
CA GLN A 35 28.36 -3.11 25.81
C GLN A 35 28.54 -3.24 27.33
N LYS A 36 27.46 -3.47 28.09
CA LYS A 36 27.54 -3.74 29.54
C LYS A 36 28.39 -4.99 29.82
N ALA A 37 28.19 -6.07 29.06
CA ALA A 37 29.01 -7.27 29.20
C ALA A 37 30.49 -6.99 28.93
N LYS A 38 30.81 -6.14 27.94
CA LYS A 38 32.19 -5.74 27.65
C LYS A 38 32.81 -4.95 28.80
N GLU A 39 32.11 -3.94 29.32
CA GLU A 39 32.57 -3.11 30.44
C GLU A 39 32.85 -3.94 31.69
N LEU A 40 31.97 -4.90 32.00
CA LEU A 40 32.15 -5.81 33.14
C LEU A 40 33.39 -6.70 33.00
N ARG A 41 33.69 -7.19 31.79
CA ARG A 41 34.93 -7.95 31.54
C ARG A 41 36.18 -7.10 31.72
N GLU A 42 36.15 -5.85 31.26
CA GLU A 42 37.26 -4.91 31.43
C GLU A 42 37.51 -4.62 32.92
N GLN A 43 36.46 -4.37 33.70
CA GLN A 43 36.55 -4.20 35.16
C GLN A 43 37.10 -5.46 35.85
N ALA A 44 36.61 -6.65 35.48
CA ALA A 44 37.13 -7.91 35.99
C ALA A 44 38.62 -8.10 35.67
N GLN A 45 39.06 -7.69 34.49
CA GLN A 45 40.46 -7.77 34.07
C GLN A 45 41.36 -6.84 34.90
N GLN A 46 40.89 -5.62 35.20
CA GLN A 46 41.60 -4.67 36.06
C GLN A 46 41.74 -5.21 37.49
N LEU A 47 40.67 -5.78 38.05
CA LEU A 47 40.71 -6.39 39.40
C LEU A 47 41.67 -7.60 39.46
N ARG A 48 41.77 -8.40 38.40
CA ARG A 48 42.74 -9.51 38.35
C ARG A 48 44.20 -9.06 38.38
N GLN A 49 44.50 -7.81 38.03
CA GLN A 49 45.87 -7.28 38.05
C GLN A 49 46.36 -6.93 39.46
N SER A 50 45.47 -6.74 40.44
CA SER A 50 45.83 -6.32 41.80
C SER A 50 46.41 -7.45 42.69
N ARG A 51 46.39 -8.71 42.24
CA ARG A 51 46.85 -9.92 42.97
C ARG A 51 46.21 -10.14 44.35
N ASP A 52 45.11 -9.45 44.64
CA ASP A 52 44.40 -9.60 45.90
C ASP A 52 43.37 -10.73 45.84
N SER A 53 43.28 -11.51 46.92
CA SER A 53 42.38 -12.67 46.98
C SER A 53 40.90 -12.27 46.95
N GLN A 54 40.56 -11.12 47.51
CA GLN A 54 39.22 -10.53 47.43
C GLN A 54 38.92 -10.02 46.02
N ALA A 55 39.89 -9.40 45.35
CA ALA A 55 39.75 -8.94 43.98
C ALA A 55 39.50 -10.08 42.98
N ALA A 56 40.02 -11.29 43.25
CA ALA A 56 39.74 -12.47 42.44
C ALA A 56 38.27 -12.94 42.55
N VAL A 57 37.67 -12.85 43.74
CA VAL A 57 36.25 -13.19 43.97
C VAL A 57 35.34 -12.17 43.29
N GLU A 58 35.66 -10.89 43.41
CA GLU A 58 34.91 -9.82 42.76
C GLU A 58 35.02 -9.88 41.23
N ALA A 59 36.21 -10.12 40.69
CA ALA A 59 36.40 -10.33 39.26
C ALA A 59 35.57 -11.52 38.74
N LYS A 60 35.43 -12.60 39.52
CA LYS A 60 34.59 -13.74 39.12
C LYS A 60 33.11 -13.36 39.06
N ARG A 61 32.60 -12.60 40.03
CA ARG A 61 31.21 -12.10 40.03
C ARG A 61 30.93 -11.18 38.84
N LEU A 62 31.87 -10.30 38.48
CA LEU A 62 31.73 -9.43 37.32
C LEU A 62 31.67 -10.22 36.00
N LEU A 63 32.45 -11.31 35.90
CA LEU A 63 32.38 -12.20 34.73
C LEU A 63 31.07 -12.96 34.65
N GLU A 64 30.56 -13.48 35.77
CA GLU A 64 29.23 -14.11 35.82
C GLU A 64 28.13 -13.11 35.40
N GLN A 65 28.23 -11.84 35.80
CA GLN A 65 27.32 -10.79 35.34
C GLN A 65 27.51 -10.46 33.85
N ALA A 66 28.73 -10.47 33.34
CA ALA A 66 28.99 -10.24 31.93
C ALA A 66 28.35 -11.34 31.06
N GLU A 67 28.51 -12.61 31.46
CA GLU A 67 27.88 -13.76 30.78
C GLU A 67 26.36 -13.66 30.77
N TYR A 68 25.74 -13.20 31.87
CA TYR A 68 24.31 -12.94 31.92
C TYR A 68 23.87 -11.88 30.88
N TYR A 69 24.62 -10.80 30.72
CA TYR A 69 24.32 -9.78 29.72
C TYR A 69 24.56 -10.24 28.29
N ASP A 70 25.56 -11.10 28.04
CA ASP A 70 25.74 -11.73 26.73
C ASP A 70 24.51 -12.55 26.36
N GLN A 71 24.03 -13.39 27.29
CA GLN A 71 22.84 -14.22 27.07
C GLN A 71 21.60 -13.39 26.75
N LEU A 72 21.37 -12.28 27.46
CA LEU A 72 20.27 -11.37 27.15
C LEU A 72 20.39 -10.75 25.76
N GLY A 73 21.61 -10.36 25.36
CA GLY A 73 21.87 -9.87 24.00
C GLY A 73 21.58 -10.93 22.94
N ASP A 74 22.03 -12.16 23.16
CA ASP A 74 21.83 -13.29 22.25
C ASP A 74 20.35 -13.70 22.13
N GLU A 75 19.62 -13.71 23.24
CA GLU A 75 18.18 -13.98 23.27
C GLU A 75 17.41 -12.96 22.43
N LYS A 76 17.79 -11.67 22.50
CA LYS A 76 17.19 -10.58 21.73
C LYS A 76 17.61 -10.60 20.26
N ASP A 77 18.89 -10.91 19.97
CA ASP A 77 19.43 -11.03 18.61
C ASP A 77 18.84 -12.22 17.83
N GLY A 78 18.41 -13.25 18.58
CA GLY A 78 17.74 -14.43 18.07
C GLY A 78 16.33 -14.16 17.56
N HIS A 79 15.33 -14.69 18.25
CA HIS A 79 13.96 -14.70 17.74
C HIS A 79 13.34 -13.30 17.59
N PRO A 80 13.46 -12.37 18.57
CA PRO A 80 12.81 -11.06 18.50
C PRO A 80 13.27 -10.22 17.31
N ARG A 81 14.60 -10.12 17.08
CA ARG A 81 15.14 -9.39 15.93
C ARG A 81 14.67 -9.99 14.60
N LEU A 82 14.68 -11.32 14.49
CA LEU A 82 14.26 -12.02 13.28
C LEU A 82 12.76 -11.85 12.99
N GLU A 83 11.91 -11.84 14.02
CA GLU A 83 10.49 -11.55 13.84
C GLU A 83 10.24 -10.12 13.37
N ALA A 84 10.95 -9.14 13.94
CA ALA A 84 10.85 -7.75 13.50
C ALA A 84 11.24 -7.59 12.03
N LEU A 85 12.33 -8.23 11.59
CA LEU A 85 12.74 -8.25 10.18
C LEU A 85 11.70 -8.90 9.27
N ARG A 86 11.18 -10.08 9.66
CA ARG A 86 10.11 -10.76 8.89
C ARG A 86 8.88 -9.88 8.74
N ARG A 87 8.46 -9.21 9.81
CA ARG A 87 7.31 -8.30 9.80
C ARG A 87 7.53 -7.13 8.83
N ILE A 88 8.73 -6.54 8.82
CA ILE A 88 9.09 -5.48 7.87
C ILE A 88 9.00 -6.00 6.43
N ASP A 89 9.62 -7.14 6.14
CA ASP A 89 9.62 -7.75 4.80
C ASP A 89 8.20 -8.04 4.30
N ASP A 90 7.35 -8.64 5.15
CA ASP A 90 5.97 -8.95 4.81
C ASP A 90 5.17 -7.68 4.51
N LEU A 91 5.34 -6.63 5.32
CA LEU A 91 4.68 -5.35 5.09
C LEU A 91 5.14 -4.70 3.78
N GLN A 92 6.43 -4.76 3.46
CA GLN A 92 6.98 -4.24 2.21
C GLN A 92 6.45 -5.01 0.99
N ARG A 93 6.40 -6.35 1.06
CA ARG A 93 5.82 -7.19 0.00
C ARG A 93 4.35 -6.87 -0.23
N GLN A 94 3.56 -6.76 0.84
CA GLN A 94 2.15 -6.37 0.76
C GLN A 94 1.99 -4.97 0.14
N ALA A 95 2.82 -4.01 0.54
CA ALA A 95 2.78 -2.65 -0.01
C ALA A 95 3.09 -2.64 -1.51
N SER A 96 4.08 -3.40 -1.96
CA SER A 96 4.43 -3.55 -3.38
C SER A 96 3.31 -4.20 -4.18
N ALA A 97 2.70 -5.29 -3.68
CA ALA A 97 1.56 -5.93 -4.33
C ALA A 97 0.37 -4.98 -4.48
N LEU A 98 0.06 -4.20 -3.44
CA LEU A 98 -1.00 -3.19 -3.50
C LEU A 98 -0.71 -2.09 -4.52
N LYS A 99 0.53 -1.61 -4.61
CA LYS A 99 0.94 -0.62 -5.63
C LYS A 99 0.72 -1.16 -7.04
N ALA A 100 1.10 -2.41 -7.30
CA ALA A 100 0.87 -3.05 -8.59
C ALA A 100 -0.62 -3.14 -8.94
N ASN A 101 -1.47 -3.58 -7.99
CA ASN A 101 -2.91 -3.64 -8.18
C ASN A 101 -3.54 -2.27 -8.43
N ILE A 102 -3.08 -1.22 -7.74
CA ILE A 102 -3.56 0.15 -7.96
C ILE A 102 -3.25 0.60 -9.39
N SER A 103 -1.99 0.45 -9.82
CA SER A 103 -1.56 0.82 -11.17
C SER A 103 -2.36 0.07 -12.25
N TYR A 104 -2.55 -1.24 -12.07
CA TYR A 104 -3.36 -2.05 -12.96
C TYR A 104 -4.80 -1.51 -13.05
N ASN A 105 -5.46 -1.29 -11.91
CA ASN A 105 -6.84 -0.82 -11.87
C ASN A 105 -6.99 0.59 -12.46
N GLU A 106 -6.00 1.48 -12.26
CA GLU A 106 -5.98 2.80 -12.89
C GLU A 106 -5.93 2.69 -14.43
N SER A 107 -5.11 1.77 -14.95
CA SER A 107 -5.02 1.52 -16.40
C SER A 107 -6.33 0.98 -16.99
N VAL A 108 -6.98 0.05 -16.29
CA VAL A 108 -8.27 -0.52 -16.69
C VAL A 108 -9.35 0.54 -16.67
N LEU A 109 -9.42 1.35 -15.59
CA LEU A 109 -10.39 2.43 -15.47
C LEU A 109 -10.24 3.45 -16.61
N ALA A 110 -9.01 3.85 -16.95
CA ALA A 110 -8.76 4.77 -18.05
C ALA A 110 -9.15 4.20 -19.42
N LYS A 111 -9.06 2.88 -19.60
CA LYS A 111 -9.56 2.21 -20.81
C LYS A 111 -11.09 2.22 -20.86
N GLN A 112 -11.73 1.83 -19.75
CA GLN A 112 -13.19 1.81 -19.64
C GLN A 112 -13.82 3.20 -19.83
N GLN A 113 -13.15 4.26 -19.34
CA GLN A 113 -13.60 5.63 -19.55
C GLN A 113 -13.61 6.01 -21.04
N ARG A 114 -12.55 5.67 -21.78
CA ARG A 114 -12.49 5.90 -23.23
C ARG A 114 -13.52 5.10 -24.02
N GLU A 115 -13.71 3.82 -23.66
CA GLU A 115 -14.74 2.98 -24.27
C GLU A 115 -16.14 3.55 -24.02
N LEU A 116 -16.41 4.04 -22.80
CA LEU A 116 -17.68 4.69 -22.45
C LEU A 116 -17.89 6.01 -23.21
N GLU A 117 -16.86 6.83 -23.36
CA GLU A 117 -16.93 8.07 -24.15
C GLU A 117 -17.22 7.78 -25.61
N GLY A 118 -16.51 6.83 -26.23
CA GLY A 118 -16.79 6.41 -27.60
C GLY A 118 -18.21 5.88 -27.79
N ALA A 119 -18.69 5.03 -26.88
CA ALA A 119 -20.07 4.53 -26.91
C ALA A 119 -21.12 5.64 -26.78
N LYS A 120 -20.84 6.69 -25.98
CA LYS A 120 -21.72 7.87 -25.88
C LYS A 120 -21.77 8.66 -27.19
N GLU A 121 -20.63 8.87 -27.82
CA GLU A 121 -20.54 9.58 -29.11
C GLU A 121 -21.29 8.82 -30.21
N GLU A 122 -21.10 7.50 -30.30
CA GLU A 122 -21.83 6.64 -31.23
C GLU A 122 -23.35 6.68 -30.98
N ALA A 123 -23.77 6.60 -29.72
CA ALA A 123 -25.19 6.68 -29.37
C ALA A 123 -25.81 8.02 -29.81
N ILE A 124 -25.10 9.14 -29.63
CA ILE A 124 -25.54 10.46 -30.09
C ILE A 124 -25.72 10.48 -31.61
N LEU A 125 -24.79 9.89 -32.38
CA LEU A 125 -24.89 9.82 -33.83
C LEU A 125 -26.08 8.96 -34.30
N ILE A 126 -26.33 7.83 -33.62
CA ILE A 126 -27.47 6.96 -33.92
C ILE A 126 -28.79 7.69 -33.67
N VAL A 127 -28.90 8.40 -32.55
CA VAL A 127 -30.09 9.20 -32.21
C VAL A 127 -30.32 10.28 -33.27
N LYS A 128 -29.31 11.07 -33.62
CA LYS A 128 -29.42 12.10 -34.67
C LYS A 128 -29.91 11.53 -36.01
N ARG A 129 -29.34 10.41 -36.45
CA ARG A 129 -29.80 9.73 -37.68
C ARG A 129 -31.22 9.20 -37.58
N ALA A 130 -31.68 8.81 -36.39
CA ALA A 130 -33.07 8.41 -36.18
C ALA A 130 -34.00 9.63 -36.25
N GLU A 131 -33.63 10.74 -35.62
CA GLU A 131 -34.36 12.02 -35.68
C GLU A 131 -34.50 12.54 -37.11
N GLU A 132 -33.41 12.54 -37.90
CA GLU A 132 -33.44 12.91 -39.32
C GLU A 132 -34.42 12.05 -40.13
N ARG A 133 -34.43 10.73 -39.90
CA ARG A 133 -35.37 9.81 -40.58
C ARG A 133 -36.82 10.09 -40.20
N VAL A 134 -37.08 10.41 -38.93
CA VAL A 134 -38.42 10.81 -38.48
C VAL A 134 -38.86 12.09 -39.20
N GLN A 135 -38.03 13.13 -39.21
CA GLN A 135 -38.35 14.40 -39.88
C GLN A 135 -38.64 14.23 -41.37
N VAL A 136 -37.82 13.44 -42.08
CA VAL A 136 -38.07 13.15 -43.51
C VAL A 136 -39.41 12.44 -43.70
N THR A 137 -39.73 11.47 -42.83
CA THR A 137 -41.00 10.73 -42.91
C THR A 137 -42.19 11.64 -42.61
N GLU A 138 -42.07 12.54 -41.63
CA GLU A 138 -43.09 13.55 -41.30
C GLU A 138 -43.36 14.48 -42.50
N GLN A 139 -42.30 14.95 -43.18
CA GLN A 139 -42.45 15.79 -44.38
C GLN A 139 -43.16 15.05 -45.53
N LEU A 140 -42.77 13.81 -45.78
CA LEU A 140 -43.43 12.98 -46.81
C LEU A 140 -44.91 12.73 -46.48
N LEU A 141 -45.24 12.50 -45.20
CA LEU A 141 -46.62 12.37 -44.75
C LEU A 141 -47.42 13.65 -44.98
N VAL A 142 -46.85 14.83 -44.69
CA VAL A 142 -47.51 16.12 -44.98
C VAL A 142 -47.82 16.24 -46.48
N CYS A 143 -46.85 16.01 -47.35
CA CYS A 143 -47.08 16.05 -48.80
C CYS A 143 -48.12 15.02 -49.28
N ALA A 144 -48.11 13.81 -48.72
CA ALA A 144 -49.09 12.78 -49.07
C ALA A 144 -50.51 13.17 -48.62
N VAL A 145 -50.65 13.79 -47.44
CA VAL A 145 -51.93 14.31 -46.93
C VAL A 145 -52.43 15.44 -47.83
N GLU A 146 -51.56 16.36 -48.24
CA GLU A 146 -51.92 17.45 -49.18
C GLU A 146 -52.41 16.90 -50.52
N GLN A 147 -51.68 15.96 -51.12
CA GLN A 147 -52.09 15.30 -52.37
C GLN A 147 -53.43 14.57 -52.24
N LEU A 148 -53.64 13.86 -51.14
CA LEU A 148 -54.89 13.16 -50.89
C LEU A 148 -56.06 14.14 -50.75
N ALA A 149 -55.86 15.27 -50.05
CA ALA A 149 -56.86 16.32 -49.93
C ALA A 149 -57.21 16.96 -51.29
N GLU A 150 -56.23 17.18 -52.17
CA GLU A 150 -56.48 17.66 -53.55
C GLU A 150 -57.31 16.67 -54.37
N LEU A 151 -57.00 15.37 -54.27
CA LEU A 151 -57.73 14.32 -54.98
C LEU A 151 -59.16 14.11 -54.44
N GLU A 152 -59.36 14.27 -53.14
CA GLU A 152 -60.67 14.18 -52.50
C GLU A 152 -61.51 15.45 -52.67
N GLY A 153 -60.88 16.64 -52.72
CA GLY A 153 -61.54 17.91 -53.03
C GLY A 153 -62.05 18.01 -54.47
N ASN A 154 -61.47 17.26 -55.40
CA ASN A 154 -61.94 17.12 -56.78
C ASN A 154 -63.10 16.11 -56.94
N ARG A 155 -63.64 15.53 -55.86
CA ARG A 155 -64.81 14.63 -55.89
C ARG A 155 -66.16 15.31 -55.67
N VAL A 156 -66.23 16.63 -55.72
CA VAL A 156 -67.51 17.34 -55.69
C VAL A 156 -67.96 17.63 -57.12
N GLU A 157 -68.65 16.65 -57.72
CA GLU A 157 -69.68 16.89 -58.73
C GLU A 157 -70.99 17.31 -58.05
#